data_AF-A0A4X2LZK9-F1
#
_entry.id   AF-A0A4X2LZK9-F1
#
_cell.length_a   1.000
_cell.length_b   1.000
_cell.length_c   1.000
_cell.angle_alpha   90.00
_cell.angle_beta   90.00
_cell.angle_gamma   90.00
#
_symmetry.space_group_name_H-M   'P 1'
#
loop_
_entity.id
_entity.type
_entity.pdbx_description
1 polymer ?
#
loop_
_entity_poly.entity_id
_entity_poly.type
_entity_poly.pdbx_seq_one_letter_code
_entity_poly.pdbx_strand_id
1 'polypeptide(L)'
;MMLRNMAYYKSMPGAEDYIKDLETKSYENLFIRAVRAYNGENWRTSITDMELALPDFFKAFYECLAACEGSREIKDFKDFYPSIADHYIEVLECKLKCEENLTPVIGGYPVEKFVATMYHYLQFAYYKLNDMKNAVPCVASYMLFDQKDEVMKQNLVYYEYHRDKWGLTDEHFQPRPEAVQYFNVTTIQKELYEFAKENIMDDDEGEVVEYLDELLEEEGS
;
A
#
# COMPACT_ATOMS: atom_id res chain seq x y z
N MET A 1 -4.11 -29.39 10.26
CA MET A 1 -3.61 -29.88 11.56
C MET A 1 -2.71 -28.84 12.27
N MET A 2 -1.84 -28.09 11.56
CA MET A 2 -0.99 -27.04 12.17
C MET A 2 -1.75 -25.83 12.76
N LEU A 3 -2.74 -25.27 12.08
CA LEU A 3 -3.47 -24.07 12.54
C LEU A 3 -4.12 -24.25 13.92
N ARG A 4 -4.67 -25.44 14.19
CA ARG A 4 -5.33 -25.78 15.45
C ARG A 4 -4.35 -25.83 16.63
N ASN A 5 -3.15 -26.37 16.38
CA ASN A 5 -2.08 -26.43 17.37
C ASN A 5 -1.53 -25.03 17.65
N MET A 6 -1.36 -24.20 16.61
CA MET A 6 -0.88 -22.83 16.74
C MET A 6 -1.87 -21.96 17.54
N ALA A 7 -3.18 -22.10 17.31
CA ALA A 7 -4.22 -21.43 18.09
C ALA A 7 -4.21 -21.86 19.57
N TYR A 8 -3.99 -23.15 19.85
CA TYR A 8 -3.89 -23.68 21.21
C TYR A 8 -2.69 -23.10 21.98
N TYR A 9 -1.52 -23.00 21.35
CA TYR A 9 -0.36 -22.38 21.99
C TYR A 9 -0.55 -20.87 22.17
N LYS A 10 -1.14 -20.17 21.20
CA LYS A 10 -1.48 -18.73 21.33
C LYS A 10 -2.48 -18.44 22.46
N SER A 11 -3.35 -19.39 22.83
CA SER A 11 -4.34 -19.18 23.90
C SER A 11 -3.80 -19.45 25.31
N MET A 12 -2.53 -19.84 25.47
CA MET A 12 -1.93 -20.01 26.80
C MET A 12 -1.52 -18.65 27.41
N PRO A 13 -1.75 -18.42 28.72
CA PRO A 13 -1.30 -17.22 29.40
C PRO A 13 0.23 -17.06 29.30
N GLY A 14 0.70 -15.90 28.83
CA GLY A 14 2.13 -15.62 28.65
C GLY A 14 2.75 -16.22 27.38
N ALA A 15 1.97 -16.88 26.52
CA ALA A 15 2.49 -17.42 25.26
C ALA A 15 2.99 -16.34 24.29
N GLU A 16 2.49 -15.11 24.41
CA GLU A 16 2.93 -13.95 23.63
C GLU A 16 4.44 -13.67 23.79
N ASP A 17 5.02 -14.00 24.95
CA ASP A 17 6.45 -13.80 25.22
C ASP A 17 7.33 -14.89 24.58
N TYR A 18 6.76 -16.04 24.24
CA TYR A 18 7.50 -17.22 23.74
C TYR A 18 7.19 -17.57 22.28
N ILE A 19 6.05 -17.15 21.75
CA ILE A 19 5.66 -17.35 20.36
C ILE A 19 6.08 -16.14 19.55
N LYS A 20 7.26 -16.23 18.95
CA LYS A 20 7.77 -15.21 18.04
C LYS A 20 7.42 -15.56 16.61
N ASP A 21 6.63 -14.71 15.98
CA ASP A 21 6.41 -14.76 14.54
C ASP A 21 7.66 -14.19 13.84
N LEU A 22 8.28 -15.02 13.00
CA LEU A 22 9.49 -14.66 12.25
C LEU A 22 9.17 -14.05 10.87
N GLU A 23 7.90 -14.14 10.44
CA GLU A 23 7.42 -13.58 9.17
C GLU A 23 6.85 -12.17 9.36
N THR A 24 6.40 -11.83 10.58
CA THR A 24 5.90 -10.49 10.90
C THR A 24 6.94 -9.43 10.57
N LYS A 25 6.55 -8.48 9.72
CA LYS A 25 7.41 -7.35 9.37
C LYS A 25 7.56 -6.41 10.57
N SER A 26 8.67 -5.69 10.63
CA SER A 26 8.97 -4.79 11.77
C SER A 26 7.89 -3.70 11.94
N TYR A 27 7.43 -3.09 10.84
CA TYR A 27 6.39 -2.07 10.85
C TYR A 27 5.05 -2.55 11.42
N GLU A 28 4.69 -3.82 11.27
CA GLU A 28 3.44 -4.36 11.81
C GLU A 28 3.44 -4.36 13.34
N ASN A 29 4.55 -4.80 13.93
CA ASN A 29 4.72 -4.79 15.39
C ASN A 29 4.72 -3.36 15.94
N LEU A 30 5.40 -2.43 15.24
CA LEU A 30 5.39 -1.01 15.59
C LEU A 30 3.99 -0.43 15.50
N PHE A 31 3.25 -0.72 14.42
CA PHE A 31 1.87 -0.28 14.24
C PHE A 31 0.95 -0.80 15.34
N ILE A 32 1.00 -2.10 15.66
CA ILE A 32 0.18 -2.70 16.72
C ILE A 32 0.51 -2.06 18.08
N ARG A 33 1.80 -1.84 18.38
CA ARG A 33 2.23 -1.19 19.62
C ARG A 33 1.74 0.27 19.68
N ALA A 34 1.83 0.99 18.56
CA ALA A 34 1.33 2.36 18.43
C ALA A 34 -0.19 2.44 18.66
N VAL A 35 -0.98 1.55 18.05
CA VAL A 35 -2.44 1.50 18.22
C VAL A 35 -2.81 1.13 19.66
N ARG A 36 -2.11 0.19 20.30
CA ARG A 36 -2.30 -0.13 21.72
C ARG A 36 -2.00 1.09 22.60
N ALA A 37 -0.91 1.80 22.33
CA ALA A 37 -0.55 3.02 23.05
C ALA A 37 -1.58 4.14 22.84
N TYR A 38 -2.10 4.30 21.62
CA TYR A 38 -3.18 5.24 21.28
C TYR A 38 -4.45 4.95 22.09
N ASN A 39 -4.89 3.69 22.12
CA ASN A 39 -6.07 3.27 22.88
C ASN A 39 -5.88 3.41 24.39
N GLY A 40 -4.63 3.32 24.87
CA GLY A 40 -4.24 3.59 26.25
C GLY A 40 -3.94 5.07 26.55
N GLU A 41 -4.28 5.99 25.65
CA GLU A 41 -4.04 7.44 25.74
C GLU A 41 -2.56 7.84 25.94
N ASN A 42 -1.63 6.93 25.64
CA ASN A 42 -0.20 7.20 25.67
C ASN A 42 0.25 7.76 24.33
N TRP A 43 -0.09 9.03 24.10
CA TRP A 43 0.15 9.73 22.83
C TRP A 43 1.63 9.76 22.42
N ARG A 44 2.55 9.94 23.38
CA ARG A 44 4.00 9.98 23.10
C ARG A 44 4.52 8.67 22.54
N THR A 45 4.10 7.55 23.12
CA THR A 45 4.51 6.22 22.66
C THR A 45 3.86 5.91 21.31
N SER A 46 2.57 6.25 21.16
CA SER A 46 1.88 6.14 19.88
C SER A 46 2.60 6.89 18.75
N ILE A 47 3.04 8.13 19.00
CA ILE A 47 3.80 8.92 18.01
C ILE A 47 5.12 8.24 17.70
N THR A 48 5.91 7.90 18.73
CA THR A 48 7.25 7.32 18.55
C THR A 48 7.19 6.04 17.71
N ASP A 49 6.22 5.18 17.99
CA ASP A 49 6.06 3.91 17.30
C ASP A 49 5.54 4.09 15.87
N MET A 50 4.59 5.00 15.66
CA MET A 50 4.01 5.25 14.34
C MET A 50 5.00 5.98 13.41
N GLU A 51 5.81 6.91 13.92
CA GLU A 51 6.90 7.56 13.18
C GLU A 51 8.02 6.58 12.79
N LEU A 52 8.16 5.46 13.51
CA LEU A 52 9.07 4.37 13.12
C LEU A 52 8.39 3.39 12.13
N ALA A 53 7.08 3.14 12.30
CA ALA A 53 6.32 2.23 11.45
C ALA A 53 6.23 2.72 10.00
N LEU A 54 5.94 4.01 9.78
CA LEU A 54 5.81 4.60 8.44
C LEU A 54 7.03 4.38 7.54
N PRO A 55 8.26 4.81 7.91
CA PRO A 55 9.43 4.62 7.05
C PRO A 55 9.78 3.14 6.86
N ASP A 56 9.54 2.29 7.85
CA ASP A 56 9.79 0.86 7.73
C ASP A 56 8.77 0.17 6.79
N PHE A 57 7.51 0.61 6.80
CA PHE A 57 6.52 0.21 5.81
C PHE A 57 6.93 0.67 4.40
N PHE A 58 7.30 1.94 4.21
CA PHE A 58 7.73 2.43 2.90
C PHE A 58 8.95 1.67 2.38
N LYS A 59 9.90 1.34 3.25
CA LYS A 59 11.03 0.50 2.89
C LYS A 59 10.57 -0.87 2.39
N ALA A 60 9.70 -1.56 3.14
CA ALA A 60 9.16 -2.86 2.73
C ALA A 60 8.38 -2.76 1.41
N PHE A 61 7.65 -1.67 1.20
CA PHE A 61 6.95 -1.38 -0.04
C PHE A 61 7.91 -1.25 -1.23
N TYR A 62 8.96 -0.44 -1.13
CA TYR A 62 9.94 -0.29 -2.19
C TYR A 62 10.75 -1.58 -2.45
N GLU A 63 11.02 -2.37 -1.41
CA GLU A 63 11.61 -3.71 -1.57
C GLU A 63 10.68 -4.65 -2.36
N CYS A 64 9.36 -4.61 -2.10
CA CYS A 64 8.38 -5.35 -2.88
C CYS A 64 8.35 -4.90 -4.34
N LEU A 65 8.35 -3.58 -4.59
CA LEU A 65 8.38 -3.05 -5.95
C LEU A 65 9.62 -3.51 -6.73
N ALA A 66 10.79 -3.52 -6.08
CA ALA A 66 12.03 -3.98 -6.68
C ALA A 66 12.00 -5.50 -6.95
N ALA A 67 11.38 -6.28 -6.07
CA ALA A 67 11.23 -7.72 -6.25
C ALA A 67 10.34 -8.10 -7.45
N CYS A 68 9.43 -7.22 -7.86
CA CYS A 68 8.58 -7.43 -9.03
C CYS A 68 9.33 -7.30 -10.37
N GLU A 69 10.52 -6.68 -10.42
CA GLU A 69 11.30 -6.48 -11.66
C GLU A 69 12.16 -7.70 -12.04
N GLY A 70 11.78 -8.89 -11.56
CA GLY A 70 12.47 -10.16 -11.82
C GLY A 70 12.23 -10.70 -13.24
N SER A 71 12.98 -11.75 -13.59
CA SER A 71 12.82 -12.45 -14.87
C SER A 71 11.45 -13.13 -14.98
N ARG A 72 10.80 -13.04 -16.15
CA ARG A 72 9.61 -13.85 -16.46
C ARG A 72 9.96 -15.25 -16.95
N GLU A 73 9.05 -16.20 -16.70
CA GLU A 73 9.02 -17.45 -17.44
C GLU A 73 8.33 -17.20 -18.79
N ILE A 74 9.08 -17.35 -19.89
CA ILE A 74 8.53 -17.21 -21.24
C ILE A 74 7.68 -18.44 -21.54
N LYS A 75 6.36 -18.27 -21.53
CA LYS A 75 5.40 -19.33 -21.87
C LYS A 75 5.08 -19.38 -23.37
N ASP A 76 5.07 -18.21 -23.99
CA ASP A 76 4.72 -18.04 -25.40
C ASP A 76 5.83 -17.28 -26.15
N PHE A 77 6.08 -17.67 -27.39
CA PHE A 77 7.05 -17.01 -28.26
C PHE A 77 6.37 -15.92 -29.08
N LYS A 78 6.37 -14.69 -28.54
CA LYS A 78 6.01 -13.48 -29.29
C LYS A 78 7.25 -12.78 -29.84
N ASP A 79 7.07 -11.89 -30.80
CA ASP A 79 8.10 -10.96 -31.25
C ASP A 79 8.65 -10.12 -30.08
N PHE A 80 9.84 -9.55 -30.27
CA PHE A 80 10.57 -8.84 -29.22
C PHE A 80 9.75 -7.74 -28.53
N TYR A 81 9.05 -6.89 -29.29
CA TYR A 81 8.28 -5.78 -28.72
C TYR A 81 7.04 -6.22 -27.92
N PRO A 82 6.15 -7.08 -28.45
CA PRO A 82 5.03 -7.63 -27.67
C PRO A 82 5.51 -8.40 -26.43
N SER A 83 6.60 -9.17 -26.53
CA SER A 83 7.14 -9.91 -25.38
C SER A 83 7.60 -8.98 -24.25
N ILE A 84 8.14 -7.81 -24.57
CA ILE A 84 8.52 -6.80 -23.56
C ILE A 84 7.29 -6.13 -22.98
N ALA A 85 6.30 -5.83 -23.81
CA ALA A 85 5.05 -5.21 -23.39
C ALA A 85 4.30 -6.11 -22.38
N ASP A 86 4.13 -7.40 -22.71
CA ASP A 86 3.54 -8.40 -21.82
C ASP A 86 4.30 -8.47 -20.49
N HIS A 87 5.62 -8.54 -20.54
CA HIS A 87 6.43 -8.58 -19.32
C HIS A 87 6.21 -7.34 -18.46
N TYR A 88 6.15 -6.16 -19.09
CA TYR A 88 5.94 -4.92 -18.38
C TYR A 88 4.57 -4.86 -17.70
N ILE A 89 3.53 -5.42 -18.34
CA ILE A 89 2.20 -5.57 -17.74
C ILE A 89 2.23 -6.52 -16.54
N GLU A 90 2.89 -7.68 -16.66
CA GLU A 90 3.08 -8.63 -15.54
C GLU A 90 3.78 -7.94 -14.34
N VAL A 91 4.83 -7.15 -14.62
CA VAL A 91 5.56 -6.38 -13.60
C VAL A 91 4.64 -5.34 -12.94
N LEU A 92 3.84 -4.60 -13.72
CA LEU A 92 2.90 -3.63 -13.18
C LEU A 92 1.83 -4.30 -12.30
N GLU A 93 1.29 -5.44 -12.73
CA GLU A 93 0.31 -6.20 -11.96
C GLU A 93 0.89 -6.66 -10.61
N CYS A 94 2.15 -7.14 -10.61
CA CYS A 94 2.87 -7.48 -9.38
C CYS A 94 3.01 -6.27 -8.46
N LYS A 95 3.44 -5.12 -9.00
CA LYS A 95 3.65 -3.88 -8.24
C LYS A 95 2.36 -3.39 -7.58
N LEU A 96 1.22 -3.48 -8.26
CA LEU A 96 -0.08 -3.09 -7.70
C LEU A 96 -0.53 -3.96 -6.53
N LYS A 97 -0.09 -5.23 -6.48
CA LYS A 97 -0.38 -6.14 -5.35
C LYS A 97 0.49 -5.89 -4.13
N CYS A 98 1.55 -5.08 -4.23
CA CYS A 98 2.46 -4.85 -3.10
C CYS A 98 1.77 -4.18 -1.90
N GLU A 99 0.89 -3.20 -2.12
CA GLU A 99 0.17 -2.52 -1.02
C GLU A 99 -0.77 -3.50 -0.30
N GLU A 100 -1.54 -4.29 -1.06
CA GLU A 100 -2.46 -5.30 -0.50
C GLU A 100 -1.69 -6.38 0.27
N ASN A 101 -0.61 -6.92 -0.30
CA ASN A 101 0.20 -7.97 0.33
C ASN A 101 0.91 -7.52 1.61
N LEU A 102 1.25 -6.24 1.71
CA LEU A 102 1.93 -5.67 2.88
C LEU A 102 0.95 -5.12 3.93
N THR A 103 -0.35 -5.05 3.61
CA THR A 103 -1.37 -4.55 4.54
C THR A 103 -1.57 -5.56 5.68
N PRO A 104 -1.37 -5.17 6.95
CA PRO A 104 -1.51 -6.09 8.06
C PRO A 104 -2.95 -6.51 8.29
N VAL A 105 -3.14 -7.76 8.71
CA VAL A 105 -4.43 -8.32 9.10
C VAL A 105 -4.52 -8.35 10.63
N ILE A 106 -5.33 -7.47 11.20
CA ILE A 106 -5.49 -7.33 12.65
C ILE A 106 -6.88 -7.86 13.03
N GLY A 107 -6.92 -8.83 13.96
CA GLY A 107 -8.19 -9.42 14.40
C GLY A 107 -8.96 -10.15 13.30
N GLY A 108 -8.29 -10.55 12.21
CA GLY A 108 -8.89 -11.24 11.07
C GLY A 108 -9.35 -10.33 9.92
N TYR A 109 -9.15 -9.02 10.03
CA TYR A 109 -9.53 -8.05 9.00
C TYR A 109 -8.31 -7.25 8.54
N PRO A 110 -8.12 -7.04 7.22
CA PRO A 110 -7.07 -6.16 6.71
C PRO A 110 -7.36 -4.72 7.14
N VAL A 111 -6.30 -3.98 7.49
CA VAL A 111 -6.43 -2.56 7.82
C VAL A 111 -6.66 -1.76 6.55
N GLU A 112 -7.88 -1.28 6.35
CA GLU A 112 -8.21 -0.44 5.19
C GLU A 112 -7.36 0.85 5.18
N LYS A 113 -6.94 1.25 3.97
CA LYS A 113 -6.16 2.47 3.71
C LYS A 113 -4.98 2.60 4.67
N PHE A 114 -4.13 1.57 4.75
CA PHE A 114 -3.15 1.41 5.83
C PHE A 114 -2.27 2.66 6.06
N VAL A 115 -1.72 3.26 5.00
CA VAL A 115 -0.90 4.49 5.09
C VAL A 115 -1.72 5.67 5.60
N ALA A 116 -2.94 5.86 5.10
CA ALA A 116 -3.85 6.91 5.58
C ALA A 116 -4.14 6.71 7.07
N THR A 117 -4.45 5.49 7.50
CA THR A 117 -4.70 5.15 8.90
C THR A 117 -3.52 5.52 9.81
N MET A 118 -2.26 5.30 9.39
CA MET A 118 -1.09 5.74 10.15
C MET A 118 -1.03 7.26 10.32
N TYR A 119 -1.29 8.02 9.26
CA TYR A 119 -1.35 9.49 9.32
C TYR A 119 -2.50 10.02 10.19
N HIS A 120 -3.65 9.34 10.19
CA HIS A 120 -4.76 9.67 11.08
C HIS A 120 -4.36 9.52 12.56
N TYR A 121 -3.72 8.41 12.93
CA TYR A 121 -3.24 8.20 14.29
C TYR A 121 -2.19 9.24 14.70
N LEU A 122 -1.22 9.55 13.83
CA LEU A 122 -0.22 10.58 14.09
C LEU A 122 -0.85 11.95 14.30
N GLN A 123 -1.74 12.36 13.40
CA GLN A 123 -2.45 13.64 13.45
C GLN A 123 -3.14 13.83 14.80
N PHE A 124 -3.93 12.85 15.22
CA PHE A 124 -4.68 12.94 16.47
C PHE A 124 -3.75 12.93 17.69
N ALA A 125 -2.72 12.08 17.70
CA ALA A 125 -1.79 12.01 18.81
C ALA A 125 -0.98 13.32 18.96
N TYR A 126 -0.52 13.92 17.86
CA TYR A 126 0.14 15.23 17.87
C TYR A 126 -0.80 16.33 18.35
N TYR A 127 -2.05 16.32 17.91
CA TYR A 127 -3.07 17.24 18.38
C TYR A 127 -3.29 17.13 19.90
N LYS A 128 -3.35 15.92 20.45
CA LYS A 128 -3.48 15.68 21.90
C LYS A 128 -2.30 16.19 22.71
N LEU A 129 -1.12 16.26 22.11
CA LEU A 129 0.09 16.85 22.72
C LEU A 129 0.28 18.33 22.41
N ASN A 130 -0.71 18.98 21.79
CA ASN A 130 -0.68 20.38 21.38
C ASN A 130 0.46 20.71 20.39
N ASP A 131 0.86 19.74 19.58
CA ASP A 131 1.90 19.87 18.56
C ASP A 131 1.28 19.98 17.16
N MET A 132 0.73 21.15 16.88
CA MET A 132 0.01 21.39 15.61
C MET A 132 0.95 21.44 14.41
N LYS A 133 2.22 21.80 14.62
CA LYS A 133 3.21 21.85 13.54
C LYS A 133 3.46 20.47 12.92
N ASN A 134 3.39 19.41 13.72
CA ASN A 134 3.46 18.05 13.23
C ASN A 134 2.09 17.44 12.89
N ALA A 135 1.01 17.89 13.53
CA ALA A 135 -0.34 17.40 13.25
C ALA A 135 -0.84 17.81 11.84
N VAL A 136 -0.67 19.07 11.43
CA VAL A 136 -1.21 19.58 10.16
C VAL A 136 -0.61 18.86 8.93
N PRO A 137 0.72 18.65 8.83
CA PRO A 137 1.28 17.87 7.73
C PRO A 137 0.73 16.45 7.65
N CYS A 138 0.39 15.83 8.79
CA CYS A 138 -0.22 14.50 8.80
C CYS A 138 -1.62 14.51 8.20
N VAL A 139 -2.43 15.54 8.47
CA VAL A 139 -3.74 15.69 7.82
C VAL A 139 -3.57 15.89 6.31
N ALA A 140 -2.62 16.74 5.91
CA ALA A 140 -2.35 16.98 4.49
C ALA A 140 -1.90 15.69 3.77
N SER A 141 -1.04 14.89 4.41
CA SER A 141 -0.67 13.55 3.94
C SER A 141 -1.85 12.60 3.85
N TYR A 142 -2.72 12.56 4.85
CA TYR A 142 -3.93 11.73 4.83
C TYR A 142 -4.82 12.04 3.61
N MET A 143 -5.00 13.33 3.32
CA MET A 143 -5.85 13.79 2.23
C MET A 143 -5.36 13.38 0.84
N LEU A 144 -4.10 12.95 0.68
CA LEU A 144 -3.65 12.33 -0.58
C LEU A 144 -4.37 11.00 -0.83
N PHE A 145 -4.59 10.21 0.22
CA PHE A 145 -5.10 8.85 0.14
C PHE A 145 -6.62 8.75 0.26
N ASP A 146 -7.25 9.67 0.99
CA ASP A 146 -8.70 9.70 1.16
C ASP A 146 -9.28 11.12 1.13
N GLN A 147 -9.41 11.65 -0.09
CA GLN A 147 -10.02 12.96 -0.33
C GLN A 147 -11.51 13.03 -0.02
N LYS A 148 -12.18 11.89 0.20
CA LYS A 148 -13.63 11.85 0.45
C LYS A 148 -13.97 11.90 1.94
N ASP A 149 -12.98 11.78 2.81
CA ASP A 149 -13.17 11.85 4.26
C ASP A 149 -13.53 13.28 4.70
N GLU A 150 -14.80 13.47 5.08
CA GLU A 150 -15.32 14.76 5.54
C GLU A 150 -14.77 15.16 6.91
N VAL A 151 -14.39 14.21 7.77
CA VAL A 151 -13.81 14.52 9.09
C VAL A 151 -12.42 15.11 8.91
N MET A 152 -11.61 14.54 8.03
CA MET A 152 -10.27 15.07 7.77
C MET A 152 -10.27 16.40 7.01
N LYS A 153 -11.24 16.62 6.11
CA LYS A 153 -11.48 17.95 5.53
C LYS A 153 -11.79 18.99 6.59
N GLN A 154 -12.68 18.67 7.53
CA GLN A 154 -13.03 19.58 8.62
C GLN A 154 -11.82 19.87 9.52
N ASN A 155 -10.95 18.88 9.75
CA ASN A 155 -9.71 19.07 10.49
C ASN A 155 -8.78 20.08 9.79
N LEU A 156 -8.61 20.01 8.47
CA LEU A 156 -7.82 21.01 7.73
C LEU A 156 -8.40 22.42 7.89
N VAL A 157 -9.70 22.59 7.70
CA VAL A 157 -10.39 23.88 7.86
C VAL A 157 -10.23 24.40 9.29
N TYR A 158 -10.31 23.51 10.28
CA TYR A 158 -10.11 23.85 11.68
C TYR A 158 -8.68 24.36 11.97
N TYR A 159 -7.67 23.71 11.40
CA TYR A 159 -6.28 24.16 11.54
C TYR A 159 -6.01 25.46 10.80
N GLU A 160 -6.60 25.64 9.63
CA GLU A 160 -6.50 26.87 8.84
C GLU A 160 -7.13 28.06 9.56
N TYR A 161 -8.32 27.87 10.16
CA TYR A 161 -8.98 28.91 10.94
C TYR A 161 -8.16 29.36 12.17
N HIS A 162 -7.42 28.44 12.79
CA HIS A 162 -6.60 28.71 13.97
C HIS A 162 -5.10 28.90 13.63
N ARG A 163 -4.77 29.17 12.37
CA ARG A 163 -3.40 29.28 11.87
C ARG A 163 -2.55 30.24 12.71
N ASP A 164 -3.06 31.44 12.96
CA ASP A 164 -2.33 32.48 13.73
C ASP A 164 -2.11 32.08 15.19
N LYS A 165 -3.10 31.41 15.80
CA LYS A 165 -3.03 30.93 17.19
C LYS A 165 -1.90 29.93 17.40
N TRP A 166 -1.62 29.09 16.40
CA TRP A 166 -0.62 28.04 16.47
C TRP A 166 0.67 28.33 15.72
N GLY A 167 0.79 29.54 15.14
CA GLY A 167 1.97 29.94 14.37
C GLY A 167 2.22 29.02 13.18
N LEU A 168 1.14 28.61 12.51
CA LEU A 168 1.20 27.74 11.33
C LEU A 168 1.48 28.59 10.09
N THR A 169 2.29 28.04 9.19
CA THR A 169 2.62 28.63 7.88
C THR A 169 2.10 27.72 6.77
N ASP A 170 2.07 28.21 5.52
CA ASP A 170 1.64 27.42 4.36
C ASP A 170 2.42 26.12 4.17
N GLU A 171 3.68 26.07 4.61
CA GLU A 171 4.52 24.87 4.60
C GLU A 171 3.94 23.74 5.46
N HIS A 172 3.28 24.06 6.58
CA HIS A 172 2.68 23.05 7.45
C HIS A 172 1.44 22.41 6.83
N PHE A 173 0.81 23.05 5.84
CA PHE A 173 -0.33 22.51 5.10
C PHE A 173 0.09 21.68 3.88
N GLN A 174 1.39 21.51 3.67
CA GLN A 174 1.89 20.59 2.64
C GLN A 174 1.94 19.16 3.18
N PRO A 175 1.56 18.16 2.37
CA PRO A 175 1.79 16.76 2.70
C PRO A 175 3.27 16.48 2.94
N ARG A 176 3.58 15.52 3.81
CA ARG A 176 4.96 15.09 4.03
C ARG A 176 5.59 14.51 2.76
N PRO A 177 6.89 14.75 2.49
CA PRO A 177 7.55 14.32 1.26
C PRO A 177 7.44 12.83 0.97
N GLU A 178 7.57 11.98 1.99
CA GLU A 178 7.46 10.53 1.86
C GLU A 178 6.06 10.07 1.45
N ALA A 179 5.01 10.76 1.92
CA ALA A 179 3.63 10.50 1.51
C ALA A 179 3.41 10.87 0.04
N VAL A 180 3.94 12.01 -0.40
CA VAL A 180 3.87 12.46 -1.79
C VAL A 180 4.58 11.48 -2.71
N GLN A 181 5.79 11.04 -2.33
CA GLN A 181 6.55 10.08 -3.12
C GLN A 181 5.80 8.75 -3.27
N TYR A 182 5.26 8.23 -2.17
CA TYR A 182 4.44 7.02 -2.18
C TYR A 182 3.21 7.19 -3.09
N PHE A 183 2.43 8.26 -2.88
CA PHE A 183 1.23 8.57 -3.67
C PHE A 183 1.50 8.68 -5.17
N ASN A 184 2.58 9.38 -5.56
CA ASN A 184 2.94 9.54 -6.97
C ASN A 184 3.29 8.19 -7.60
N VAL A 185 4.05 7.34 -6.90
CA VAL A 185 4.45 6.01 -7.39
C VAL A 185 3.24 5.09 -7.54
N THR A 186 2.35 5.03 -6.54
CA THR A 186 1.15 4.18 -6.62
C THR A 186 0.19 4.65 -7.70
N THR A 187 0.03 5.97 -7.86
CA THR A 187 -0.87 6.56 -8.85
C THR A 187 -0.38 6.28 -10.26
N ILE A 188 0.90 6.56 -10.56
CA ILE A 188 1.44 6.37 -11.90
C ILE A 188 1.48 4.88 -12.30
N GLN A 189 1.77 3.97 -11.36
CA GLN A 189 1.73 2.53 -11.61
C GLN A 189 0.34 2.06 -11.98
N LYS A 190 -0.69 2.57 -11.29
CA LYS A 190 -2.07 2.24 -11.57
C LYS A 190 -2.53 2.80 -12.92
N GLU A 191 -2.23 4.06 -13.21
CA GLU A 191 -2.54 4.68 -14.50
C GLU A 191 -1.89 3.94 -15.67
N LEU A 192 -0.61 3.56 -15.52
CA LEU A 192 0.11 2.79 -16.54
C LEU A 192 -0.49 1.40 -16.74
N TYR A 193 -0.91 0.74 -15.67
CA TYR A 193 -1.52 -0.60 -15.76
C TYR A 193 -2.89 -0.55 -16.44
N GLU A 194 -3.76 0.39 -16.06
CA GLU A 194 -5.07 0.56 -16.72
C GLU A 194 -4.89 0.92 -18.20
N PHE A 195 -3.95 1.82 -18.53
CA PHE A 195 -3.61 2.13 -19.91
C PHE A 195 -3.19 0.88 -20.69
N ALA A 196 -2.31 0.05 -20.12
CA ALA A 196 -1.82 -1.15 -20.78
C ALA A 196 -2.93 -2.19 -20.96
N LYS A 197 -3.83 -2.31 -19.98
CA LYS A 197 -5.00 -3.18 -20.06
C LYS A 197 -5.98 -2.77 -21.17
N GLU A 198 -6.15 -1.46 -21.38
CA GLU A 198 -7.06 -0.93 -22.40
C GLU A 198 -6.46 -0.92 -23.82
N ASN A 199 -5.13 -0.86 -23.97
CA ASN A 199 -4.49 -0.56 -25.26
C ASN A 199 -3.46 -1.59 -25.75
N ILE A 200 -3.01 -2.50 -24.88
CA ILE A 200 -1.88 -3.41 -25.18
C ILE A 200 -2.27 -4.87 -25.03
N MET A 201 -3.12 -5.21 -24.06
CA MET A 201 -3.59 -6.58 -23.90
C MET A 201 -4.34 -7.02 -25.15
N ASP A 202 -4.02 -8.22 -25.64
CA ASP A 202 -4.68 -8.81 -26.80
C ASP A 202 -6.20 -8.83 -26.53
N ASP A 203 -7.00 -8.27 -27.43
CA ASP A 203 -8.45 -8.49 -27.40
C ASP A 203 -8.65 -10.00 -27.56
N ASP A 204 -9.42 -10.63 -26.68
CA ASP A 204 -9.86 -12.03 -26.81
C ASP A 204 -10.75 -12.25 -28.08
N GLU A 205 -10.70 -11.36 -29.07
CA GLU A 205 -11.26 -11.55 -30.41
C GLU A 205 -10.34 -12.41 -31.28
N GLY A 206 -10.29 -13.70 -30.91
CA GLY A 206 -10.11 -14.80 -31.85
C GLY A 206 -8.67 -15.09 -32.28
N GLU A 207 -8.13 -16.19 -31.76
CA GLU A 207 -7.22 -17.03 -32.55
C GLU A 207 -7.82 -17.20 -33.96
N VAL A 208 -7.22 -16.54 -34.95
CA VAL A 208 -7.44 -16.92 -36.34
C VAL A 208 -6.75 -18.27 -36.48
N VAL A 209 -7.52 -19.34 -36.26
CA VAL A 209 -7.15 -20.67 -36.72
C VAL A 209 -7.01 -20.55 -38.22
N GLU A 210 -5.79 -20.33 -38.71
CA GLU A 210 -5.47 -20.50 -40.11
C GLU A 210 -5.74 -21.98 -40.43
N TYR A 211 -6.92 -22.26 -41.00
CA TYR A 211 -7.20 -23.52 -41.66
C TYR A 211 -6.32 -23.61 -42.91
N LEU A 212 -5.03 -23.88 -42.69
CA LEU A 212 -4.03 -24.06 -43.74
C LEU A 212 -4.09 -25.48 -44.35
N ASP A 213 -5.10 -26.27 -43.97
CA ASP A 213 -5.32 -27.63 -44.46
C ASP A 213 -6.36 -27.73 -45.60
N GLU A 214 -7.18 -26.70 -45.87
CA GLU A 214 -8.19 -26.78 -46.96
C GLU A 214 -7.66 -26.37 -48.35
N LEU A 215 -6.44 -25.82 -48.45
CA LEU A 215 -5.83 -25.44 -49.73
C LEU A 215 -4.90 -26.50 -50.35
N LEU A 216 -4.67 -27.63 -49.66
CA LEU A 216 -3.79 -28.71 -50.15
C LEU A 216 -4.54 -29.93 -50.70
N GLU A 217 -5.88 -29.96 -50.63
CA GLU A 217 -6.68 -31.09 -51.17
C GLU A 217 -7.34 -30.82 -52.53
N GLU A 218 -7.35 -29.59 -53.06
CA GLU A 218 -7.98 -29.31 -54.38
C GLU A 218 -7.02 -29.34 -55.60
N GLU A 219 -5.70 -29.52 -55.43
CA GLU A 219 -4.78 -29.75 -56.57
C GLU A 219 -4.53 -31.25 -56.87
N GLY A 220 -5.43 -32.14 -56.43
CA GLY A 220 -5.27 -33.59 -56.54
C GLY A 220 -6.49 -34.36 -57.02
N SER A 221 -7.16 -33.95 -58.10
CA SER A 221 -8.08 -34.82 -58.88
C SER A 221 -8.16 -34.43 -60.35
#